data_AF-A0A3S0QZP9-F1
#
_entry.id   AF-A0A3S0QZP9-F1
#
_cell.length_a   1.000
_cell.length_b   1.000
_cell.length_c   1.000
_cell.angle_alpha   90.00
_cell.angle_beta   90.00
_cell.angle_gamma   90.00
#
_symmetry.space_group_name_H-M   'P 1'
#
loop_
_entity.id
_entity.type
_entity.pdbx_description
1 polymer ?
#
loop_
_entity_poly.entity_id
_entity_poly.type
_entity_poly.pdbx_seq_one_letter_code
_entity_poly.pdbx_strand_id
1 'polypeptide(L)'
;MPSETPLEISLLAEDEDVATELGALSDDAFVQGSAGFDGLDQIMVTFTTVGLPLVAAITKIVLAQIDARKHVKLRYGKLVVEGVSETKVAELLDVLQRDAAR
;
A
#
# COMPACT_ATOMS: atom_id res chain seq x y z
N MET A 1 12.72 -12.90 -9.01
CA MET A 1 11.92 -13.66 -8.03
C MET A 1 11.08 -12.67 -7.25
N PRO A 2 9.79 -12.95 -6.97
CA PRO A 2 8.99 -12.05 -6.14
C PRO A 2 9.62 -11.91 -4.75
N SER A 3 9.50 -10.73 -4.14
CA SER A 3 9.99 -10.52 -2.78
C SER A 3 9.13 -11.29 -1.78
N GLU A 4 9.78 -11.93 -0.81
CA GLU A 4 9.13 -12.61 0.32
C GLU A 4 8.71 -11.62 1.43
N THR A 5 9.02 -10.32 1.26
CA THR A 5 8.63 -9.29 2.22
C THR A 5 7.21 -8.82 1.90
N PRO A 6 6.26 -8.89 2.84
CA PRO A 6 4.91 -8.40 2.58
C PRO A 6 4.89 -6.88 2.45
N LEU A 7 4.06 -6.40 1.54
CA LEU A 7 3.69 -4.99 1.43
C LEU A 7 2.37 -4.77 2.14
N GLU A 8 2.37 -3.88 3.11
CA GLU A 8 1.18 -3.50 3.87
C GLU A 8 0.80 -2.06 3.51
N ILE A 9 -0.47 -1.85 3.22
CA ILE A 9 -1.07 -0.55 2.91
C ILE A 9 -2.19 -0.32 3.91
N SER A 10 -2.09 0.74 4.71
CA SER A 10 -3.16 1.15 5.62
C SER A 10 -3.85 2.39 5.07
N LEU A 11 -5.18 2.33 5.07
CA LEU A 11 -6.11 3.37 4.64
C LEU A 11 -7.05 3.69 5.81
N LEU A 12 -7.74 4.83 5.75
CA LEU A 12 -8.85 5.09 6.68
C LEU A 12 -10.04 4.18 6.34
N ALA A 13 -10.86 3.84 7.33
CA ALA A 13 -12.03 3.00 7.12
C ALA A 13 -13.07 3.61 6.17
N GLU A 14 -13.12 4.94 6.05
CA GLU A 14 -13.97 5.64 5.07
C GLU A 14 -13.55 5.39 3.61
N ASP A 15 -12.33 4.90 3.37
CA ASP A 15 -11.77 4.61 2.04
C ASP A 15 -11.89 3.10 1.71
N GLU A 16 -12.96 2.44 2.18
CA GLU A 16 -13.23 0.99 1.97
C GLU A 16 -13.25 0.59 0.49
N ASP A 17 -13.76 1.47 -0.39
CA ASP A 17 -13.77 1.24 -1.84
C ASP A 17 -12.35 1.07 -2.40
N VAL A 18 -11.41 1.87 -1.88
CA VAL A 18 -10.00 1.84 -2.29
C VAL A 18 -9.32 0.59 -1.75
N ALA A 19 -9.64 0.20 -0.51
CA ALA A 19 -9.14 -1.04 0.07
C ALA A 19 -9.63 -2.27 -0.72
N THR A 20 -10.88 -2.23 -1.17
CA THR A 20 -11.47 -3.27 -2.03
C THR A 20 -10.77 -3.31 -3.40
N GLU A 21 -10.54 -2.16 -4.02
CA GLU A 21 -9.81 -2.06 -5.29
C GLU A 21 -8.38 -2.61 -5.16
N LEU A 22 -7.66 -2.24 -4.10
CA LEU A 22 -6.33 -2.77 -3.81
C LEU A 22 -6.36 -4.28 -3.57
N GLY A 23 -7.29 -4.78 -2.76
CA GLY A 23 -7.45 -6.22 -2.50
C GLY A 23 -7.76 -7.03 -3.77
N ALA A 24 -8.42 -6.43 -4.76
CA ALA A 24 -8.71 -7.08 -6.03
C ALA A 24 -7.51 -7.15 -6.99
N LEU A 25 -6.39 -6.48 -6.69
CA LEU A 25 -5.20 -6.49 -7.55
C LEU A 25 -4.44 -7.81 -7.54
N SER A 26 -4.61 -8.63 -6.51
CA SER A 26 -3.90 -9.90 -6.36
C SER A 26 -4.71 -10.92 -5.56
N ASP A 27 -4.66 -12.18 -5.96
CA ASP A 27 -5.34 -13.28 -5.27
C ASP A 27 -4.76 -13.56 -3.87
N ASP A 28 -3.54 -13.09 -3.60
CA ASP A 28 -2.86 -13.23 -2.32
C ASP A 28 -3.00 -11.99 -1.42
N ALA A 29 -3.79 -11.00 -1.83
CA ALA A 29 -4.07 -9.83 -1.03
C ALA A 29 -5.04 -10.17 0.10
N PHE A 30 -4.73 -9.66 1.30
CA PHE A 30 -5.59 -9.80 2.48
C PHE A 30 -6.07 -8.43 2.94
N VAL A 31 -7.39 -8.25 3.05
CA VAL A 31 -8.01 -7.00 3.54
C VAL A 31 -8.57 -7.23 4.93
N GLN A 32 -8.18 -6.40 5.89
CA GLN A 32 -8.61 -6.52 7.27
C GLN A 32 -8.92 -5.14 7.87
N GLY A 33 -10.05 -5.02 8.56
CA GLY A 33 -10.30 -3.89 9.46
C GLY A 33 -9.32 -3.92 10.64
N SER A 34 -8.64 -2.81 10.88
CA SER A 34 -7.65 -2.66 11.95
C SER A 34 -8.03 -1.46 12.82
N ALA A 35 -7.94 -1.62 14.14
CA ALA A 35 -8.03 -0.49 15.04
C ALA A 35 -6.79 0.40 14.79
N GLY A 36 -6.99 1.58 14.22
CA GLY A 36 -5.88 2.42 13.78
C GLY A 36 -5.05 2.97 14.93
N PHE A 37 -3.84 3.42 14.58
CA PHE A 37 -3.08 4.35 15.42
C PHE A 37 -3.81 5.71 15.39
N ASP A 38 -3.89 6.41 16.52
CA ASP A 38 -4.61 7.69 16.71
C ASP A 38 -6.15 7.64 16.81
N GLY A 39 -6.74 6.47 17.05
CA GLY A 39 -8.17 6.36 17.41
C GLY A 39 -9.15 6.50 16.23
N LEU A 40 -8.65 6.43 15.00
CA LEU A 40 -9.45 6.31 13.78
C LEU A 40 -9.45 4.87 13.29
N ASP A 41 -10.61 4.38 12.84
CA ASP A 41 -10.70 3.06 12.22
C ASP A 41 -9.92 3.05 10.90
N GLN A 42 -9.15 1.98 10.67
CA GLN A 42 -8.32 1.82 9.49
C GLN A 42 -8.64 0.49 8.79
N ILE A 43 -8.35 0.42 7.50
CA ILE A 43 -8.36 -0.82 6.73
C ILE A 43 -6.92 -1.08 6.28
N MET A 44 -6.44 -2.28 6.56
CA MET A 44 -5.14 -2.75 6.14
C MET A 44 -5.29 -3.73 4.97
N VAL A 45 -4.54 -3.48 3.91
CA VAL A 45 -4.38 -4.37 2.75
C VAL A 45 -2.95 -4.89 2.74
N THR A 46 -2.78 -6.20 2.80
CA THR A 46 -1.47 -6.86 2.83
C THR A 46 -1.29 -7.72 1.59
N PHE A 47 -0.19 -7.52 0.86
CA PHE A 47 0.22 -8.34 -0.28
C PHE A 47 1.44 -9.17 0.12
N THR A 48 1.36 -10.51 0.01
CA THR A 48 2.48 -11.38 0.38
C THR A 48 3.53 -11.51 -0.73
N THR A 49 3.11 -11.37 -1.98
CA THR A 49 3.93 -11.53 -3.17
C THR A 49 3.87 -10.26 -4.00
N VAL A 50 4.98 -9.53 -4.08
CA VAL A 50 5.01 -8.27 -4.82
C VAL A 50 5.81 -8.41 -6.11
N GLY A 51 5.11 -8.37 -7.25
CA GLY A 51 5.69 -8.37 -8.59
C GLY A 51 5.54 -7.03 -9.31
N LEU A 52 6.33 -6.79 -10.36
CA LEU A 52 6.34 -5.51 -11.11
C LEU A 52 4.95 -5.02 -11.57
N PRO A 53 4.06 -5.87 -12.14
CA PRO A 53 2.71 -5.43 -12.52
C PRO A 53 1.89 -4.95 -11.32
N LEU A 54 2.01 -5.64 -10.19
CA LEU A 54 1.30 -5.29 -8.96
C LEU A 54 1.83 -3.97 -8.37
N VAL A 55 3.15 -3.76 -8.37
CA VAL A 55 3.75 -2.49 -7.93
C VAL A 55 3.23 -1.32 -8.77
N ALA A 56 3.13 -1.47 -10.09
CA ALA A 56 2.62 -0.42 -10.97
C ALA A 56 1.14 -0.10 -10.69
N ALA A 57 0.31 -1.12 -10.45
CA ALA A 57 -1.10 -0.93 -10.11
C ALA A 57 -1.28 -0.25 -8.75
N ILE A 58 -0.58 -0.72 -7.72
CA ILE A 58 -0.58 -0.13 -6.37
C ILE A 58 -0.13 1.33 -6.42
N THR A 59 0.97 1.61 -7.13
CA THR A 59 1.50 2.97 -7.31
C THR A 59 0.41 3.92 -7.80
N LYS A 60 -0.34 3.52 -8.83
CA LYS A 60 -1.37 4.36 -9.44
C LYS A 60 -2.48 4.71 -8.43
N ILE A 61 -2.95 3.72 -7.67
CA ILE A 61 -4.03 3.91 -6.69
C ILE A 61 -3.54 4.77 -5.53
N VAL A 62 -2.35 4.48 -4.99
CA VAL A 62 -1.76 5.21 -3.87
C VAL A 62 -1.51 6.68 -4.23
N LEU A 63 -0.97 6.96 -5.42
CA LEU A 63 -0.76 8.34 -5.87
C LEU A 63 -2.09 9.09 -6.03
N ALA A 64 -3.14 8.46 -6.54
CA ALA A 64 -4.47 9.08 -6.64
C ALA A 64 -5.05 9.44 -5.26
N GLN A 65 -4.79 8.62 -4.23
CA GLN A 65 -5.19 8.94 -2.85
C GLN A 65 -4.41 10.14 -2.30
N ILE A 66 -3.12 10.23 -2.59
CA ILE A 66 -2.27 11.35 -2.16
C ILE A 66 -2.71 12.65 -2.85
N ASP A 67 -2.99 12.62 -4.15
CA ASP A 67 -3.55 13.75 -4.91
C ASP A 67 -4.88 14.23 -4.31
N ALA A 68 -5.72 13.28 -3.87
CA ALA A 68 -6.97 13.54 -3.15
C ALA A 68 -6.77 13.99 -1.69
N ARG A 69 -5.52 14.12 -1.22
CA ARG A 69 -5.14 14.45 0.16
C ARG A 69 -5.67 13.47 1.21
N LYS A 70 -5.89 12.22 0.80
CA LYS A 70 -6.30 11.13 1.69
C LYS A 70 -5.10 10.58 2.46
N HIS A 71 -5.38 9.99 3.63
CA HIS A 71 -4.33 9.43 4.47
C HIS A 71 -4.01 8.01 4.02
N VAL A 72 -2.75 7.79 3.62
CA VAL A 72 -2.24 6.47 3.26
C VAL A 72 -0.96 6.21 4.04
N LYS A 73 -0.82 4.98 4.52
CA LYS A 73 0.40 4.49 5.13
C LYS A 73 0.87 3.25 4.39
N LEU A 74 2.15 3.21 4.03
CA LEU A 74 2.78 2.11 3.32
C LEU A 74 3.88 1.54 4.21
N ARG A 75 3.92 0.22 4.35
CA ARG A 75 5.00 -0.48 5.04
C ARG A 75 5.52 -1.60 4.14
N TYR A 76 6.82 -1.60 3.94
CA TYR A 76 7.53 -2.66 3.24
C TYR A 76 8.81 -3.01 4.00
N GLY A 77 8.79 -4.14 4.69
CA GLY A 77 9.86 -4.54 5.60
C GLY A 77 10.08 -3.49 6.70
N LYS A 78 11.27 -2.87 6.74
CA LYS A 78 11.62 -1.80 7.71
C LYS A 78 11.26 -0.39 7.24
N LEU A 79 10.88 -0.23 5.98
CA LEU A 79 10.50 1.07 5.44
C LEU A 79 9.04 1.33 5.75
N VAL A 80 8.77 2.47 6.39
CA VAL A 80 7.42 2.95 6.69
C VAL A 80 7.30 4.35 6.13
N VAL A 81 6.28 4.57 5.32
CA VAL A 81 5.93 5.88 4.76
C VAL A 81 4.51 6.21 5.20
N GLU A 82 4.33 7.44 5.68
CA GLU A 82 3.05 7.93 6.21
C GLU A 82 2.69 9.25 5.52
N GLY A 83 1.45 9.36 5.08
CA GLY A 83 0.81 10.62 4.71
C GLY A 83 1.05 11.11 3.28
N VAL A 84 0.67 12.37 3.06
CA VAL A 84 0.60 13.10 1.76
C VAL A 84 1.99 13.43 1.17
N SER A 85 3.06 12.82 1.69
CA SER A 85 4.42 13.10 1.23
C SER A 85 4.74 12.27 -0.01
N GLU A 86 4.32 12.78 -1.17
CA GLU A 86 4.58 12.19 -2.50
C GLU A 86 6.02 11.73 -2.67
N THR A 87 6.99 12.52 -2.20
CA THR A 87 8.42 12.20 -2.33
C THR A 87 8.78 10.89 -1.61
N LYS A 88 8.33 10.70 -0.36
CA LYS A 88 8.62 9.47 0.40
C LYS A 88 7.90 8.27 -0.19
N VAL A 89 6.69 8.48 -0.69
CA VAL A 89 5.92 7.43 -1.37
C VAL A 89 6.62 7.01 -2.65
N ALA A 90 7.07 7.96 -3.47
CA ALA A 90 7.84 7.68 -4.67
C ALA A 90 9.15 6.93 -4.38
N GLU A 91 9.86 7.28 -3.30
CA GLU A 91 11.06 6.55 -2.85
C GLU A 91 10.75 5.09 -2.48
N LEU A 92 9.67 4.83 -1.72
CA LEU A 92 9.27 3.47 -1.35
C LEU A 92 8.82 2.66 -2.57
N LEU A 93 8.12 3.28 -3.51
CA LEU A 93 7.70 2.65 -4.77
C LEU A 93 8.89 2.31 -5.67
N ASP A 94 9.92 3.15 -5.75
CA ASP A 94 11.16 2.84 -6.48
C ASP A 94 11.90 1.65 -5.83
N VAL A 95 11.93 1.57 -4.49
CA VAL A 95 12.47 0.40 -3.79
C VAL A 95 11.68 -0.87 -4.15
N LEU A 96 10.35 -0.82 -4.11
CA LEU A 96 9.49 -1.94 -4.50
C LEU A 96 9.72 -2.38 -5.94
N GLN A 97 9.85 -1.44 -6.89
CA GLN A 97 10.14 -1.75 -8.28
C GLN A 97 11.48 -2.46 -8.45
N ARG A 98 12.53 -1.99 -7.78
CA ARG A 98 13.87 -2.59 -7.84
C ARG A 98 13.91 -3.98 -7.23
N ASP A 99 13.16 -4.21 -6.15
CA ASP A 99 13.10 -5.50 -5.47
C ASP A 99 12.29 -6.52 -6.28
N ALA A 100 11.16 -6.10 -6.85
CA ALA A 100 10.34 -6.94 -7.72
C ALA A 100 10.99 -7.28 -9.08
N ALA A 101 12.01 -6.52 -9.51
CA ALA A 101 12.77 -6.73 -10.74
C ALA A 101 13.96 -7.70 -10.59
N ARG A 102 14.37 -8.01 -9.35
CA ARG A 102 15.35 -9.07 -9.06
C ARG A 102 14.68 -10.42 -9.15
#